data_AF-A0A836QNN5-F1
#
_entry.id   AF-A0A836QNN5-F1
#
_cell.length_a   1.000
_cell.length_b   1.000
_cell.length_c   1.000
_cell.angle_alpha   90.00
_cell.angle_beta   90.00
_cell.angle_gamma   90.00
#
_symmetry.space_group_name_H-M   'P 1'
#
loop_
_entity.id
_entity.type
_entity.pdbx_description
1 polymer ?
#
loop_
_entity_poly.entity_id
_entity_poly.type
_entity_poly.pdbx_seq_one_letter_code
_entity_poly.pdbx_strand_id
1 'polypeptide(L)' 'VQFEVSEDIYLEGAEAVSGVNQRASETLRRVLGVRAKTEVVNANIIPRTDHKARRVIDDRELFRTLNSKLE' A
#
# COMPACT_ATOMS: atom_id res chain seq x y z
N VAL A 1 -4.49 1.64 1.46
CA VAL A 1 -4.11 0.51 0.59
C VAL A 1 -2.65 0.19 0.86
N GLN A 2 -2.37 -1.00 1.36
CA GLN A 2 -0.99 -1.46 1.57
C GLN A 2 -0.53 -2.26 0.36
N PHE A 3 0.72 -2.07 -0.03
CA PHE A 3 1.34 -2.82 -1.12
C PHE A 3 2.84 -2.99 -0.89
N GLU A 4 3.38 -4.07 -1.42
CA GLU A 4 4.81 -4.38 -1.33
C GLU A 4 5.57 -3.78 -2.51
N VAL A 5 6.83 -3.46 -2.27
CA VAL A 5 7.81 -3.16 -3.32
C VAL A 5 8.93 -4.19 -3.28
N SER A 6 9.66 -4.34 -4.39
CA SER A 6 10.84 -5.19 -4.44
C SER A 6 11.92 -4.69 -3.49
N GLU A 7 12.79 -5.59 -3.04
CA GLU A 7 13.90 -5.26 -2.14
C GLU A 7 14.85 -4.23 -2.76
N ASP A 8 15.05 -4.26 -4.08
CA ASP A 8 15.89 -3.29 -4.81
C ASP A 8 15.44 -1.84 -4.57
N ILE A 9 14.14 -1.58 -4.53
CA ILE A 9 13.59 -0.23 -4.29
C ILE A 9 13.91 0.25 -2.87
N TYR A 10 13.96 -0.66 -1.91
CA TYR A 10 14.39 -0.31 -0.55
C TYR A 10 15.89 0.00 -0.50
N LEU A 11 16.71 -0.75 -1.25
CA LEU A 11 18.15 -0.53 -1.34
C LEU A 11 18.50 0.80 -2.03
N GLU A 12 17.66 1.26 -2.97
CA GLU A 12 17.77 2.58 -3.60
C GLU A 12 17.47 3.74 -2.64
N GLY A 13 16.84 3.47 -1.49
CA GLY A 13 16.68 4.42 -0.40
C GLY A 13 15.31 5.11 -0.34
N ALA A 14 15.19 6.06 0.60
CA ALA A 14 13.91 6.64 0.99
C ALA A 14 13.19 7.40 -0.14
N GLU A 15 13.94 8.06 -1.02
CA GLU A 15 13.36 8.78 -2.16
C GLU A 15 12.72 7.82 -3.17
N ALA A 16 13.36 6.69 -3.45
CA ALA A 16 12.82 5.67 -4.35
C ALA A 16 11.51 5.07 -3.81
N VAL A 17 11.48 4.74 -2.51
CA VAL A 17 10.28 4.25 -1.82
C VAL A 17 9.16 5.30 -1.86
N SER A 18 9.47 6.57 -1.56
CA SER A 18 8.51 7.68 -1.61
C SER A 18 7.95 7.87 -3.02
N GLY A 19 8.83 7.85 -4.03
CA GLY A 19 8.45 7.98 -5.44
C GLY A 19 7.55 6.85 -5.93
N VAL A 20 7.76 5.61 -5.47
CA VAL A 20 6.84 4.50 -5.76
C VAL A 20 5.50 4.70 -5.04
N ASN A 21 5.51 5.13 -3.78
CA ASN A 21 4.28 5.40 -3.03
C ASN A 21 3.41 6.46 -3.70
N GLN A 22 4.00 7.57 -4.14
CA GLN A 22 3.30 8.64 -4.84
C GLN A 22 2.72 8.14 -6.16
N ARG A 23 3.50 7.42 -6.98
CA ARG A 23 3.02 6.85 -8.25
C ARG A 23 1.87 5.88 -8.06
N ALA A 24 1.91 5.05 -7.01
CA ALA A 24 0.82 4.13 -6.69
C ALA A 24 -0.47 4.91 -6.33
N SER A 25 -0.38 5.92 -5.47
CA SER A 25 -1.53 6.77 -5.11
C SER A 25 -2.14 7.48 -6.33
N GLU A 26 -1.31 8.04 -7.20
CA GLU A 26 -1.75 8.73 -8.43
C GLU A 26 -2.38 7.77 -9.43
N THR A 27 -1.80 6.59 -9.62
CA THR A 27 -2.34 5.56 -10.51
C THR A 27 -3.72 5.11 -10.03
N LEU A 28 -3.86 4.81 -8.73
CA LEU A 28 -5.14 4.44 -8.13
C LEU A 28 -6.16 5.56 -8.26
N ARG A 29 -5.78 6.81 -8.02
CA ARG A 29 -6.67 7.97 -8.20
C ARG A 29 -7.18 8.08 -9.64
N ARG A 30 -6.29 7.91 -10.61
CA ARG A 30 -6.65 8.00 -12.04
C ARG A 30 -7.61 6.88 -12.46
N VAL A 31 -7.39 5.65 -12.00
CA VAL A 31 -8.19 4.48 -12.40
C VAL A 31 -9.53 4.44 -11.67
N LEU A 32 -9.53 4.75 -10.36
CA LEU A 32 -10.72 4.60 -9.50
C LEU A 32 -11.55 5.88 -9.39
N GLY A 33 -11.00 7.05 -9.75
CA GLY A 33 -11.67 8.34 -9.61
C GLY A 33 -11.76 8.87 -8.17
N VAL A 34 -11.13 8.18 -7.21
CA VAL A 34 -11.13 8.55 -5.78
C VAL A 34 -9.72 8.56 -5.21
N ARG A 35 -9.46 9.41 -4.20
CA ARG A 35 -8.17 9.45 -3.53
C ARG A 35 -7.98 8.20 -2.66
N ALA A 36 -6.94 7.43 -2.93
CA ALA A 36 -6.51 6.32 -2.08
C ALA A 36 -5.26 6.72 -1.27
N LYS A 37 -5.33 6.58 0.05
CA LYS A 37 -4.14 6.61 0.91
C LYS A 37 -3.36 5.31 0.72
N THR A 38 -2.07 5.41 0.44
CA THR A 38 -1.19 4.27 0.15
C THR A 38 -0.05 4.19 1.15
N GLU A 39 0.33 2.97 1.50
CA GLU A 39 1.42 2.65 2.41
C GLU A 39 2.27 1.55 1.78
N VAL A 40 3.58 1.78 1.71
CA VAL A 40 4.55 0.77 1.26
C VAL A 40 4.92 -0.10 2.45
N VAL A 41 4.83 -1.41 2.28
CA VAL A 41 5.27 -2.41 3.28
C VAL A 41 6.39 -3.27 2.73
N ASN A 42 7.21 -3.83 3.62
CA ASN A 42 8.38 -4.62 3.23
C ASN A 42 8.00 -5.79 2.33
N ALA A 43 8.91 -6.18 1.45
CA ALA A 43 8.74 -7.34 0.59
C ALA A 43 8.36 -8.59 1.41
N ASN A 44 7.46 -9.41 0.86
CA ASN A 44 7.04 -10.69 1.40
C ASN A 44 6.34 -10.66 2.78
N ILE A 45 5.81 -9.50 3.21
CA ILE A 45 5.01 -9.37 4.44
C ILE A 45 3.53 -9.72 4.23
N ILE A 46 2.97 -9.43 3.05
CA ILE A 46 1.58 -9.73 2.72
C ILE A 46 1.48 -11.25 2.45
N PRO A 47 0.71 -12.01 3.25
CA PRO A 47 0.68 -13.46 3.15
C PRO A 47 0.18 -13.92 1.78
N ARG A 48 0.90 -14.89 1.21
CA ARG A 48 0.48 -15.57 -0.01
C ARG A 48 -0.44 -16.74 0.34
N THR A 49 -1.37 -17.04 -0.54
CA THR A 49 -2.27 -18.19 -0.40
C THR A 49 -2.39 -18.87 -1.76
N ASP A 50 -2.49 -20.20 -1.70
CA ASP A 50 -2.81 -21.10 -2.80
C ASP A 50 -4.30 -21.05 -3.21
N HIS A 51 -5.15 -20.49 -2.35
CA HIS A 51 -6.58 -20.27 -2.62
C HIS A 51 -6.85 -18.86 -3.15
N LYS A 52 -8.13 -18.52 -3.36
CA LYS A 52 -8.53 -17.16 -3.73
C LYS A 52 -8.14 -16.17 -2.61
N ALA A 53 -7.20 -15.29 -2.91
CA ALA A 53 -6.75 -14.26 -1.99
C ALA A 53 -7.90 -13.30 -1.59
N ARG A 54 -8.09 -13.12 -0.28
CA ARG A 54 -9.00 -12.14 0.31
C ARG A 54 -8.18 -10.92 0.78
N ARG A 55 -8.23 -9.82 0.03
CA ARG A 55 -7.38 -8.63 0.26
C ARG A 55 -8.09 -7.44 0.90
N VAL A 56 -9.41 -7.51 1.04
CA VAL A 56 -10.22 -6.44 1.61
C VAL A 56 -10.51 -6.78 3.06
N ILE A 57 -10.12 -5.89 3.96
CA ILE A 57 -10.54 -5.93 5.36
C ILE A 57 -11.59 -4.84 5.52
N ASP A 58 -12.86 -5.26 5.66
CA ASP A 58 -13.98 -4.35 5.89
C ASP A 58 -14.19 -4.18 7.39
N ASP A 59 -13.28 -3.43 8.01
CA ASP A 59 -13.32 -3.10 9.45
C ASP A 59 -13.14 -1.58 9.62
N ARG A 60 -14.17 -0.94 10.18
CA ARG A 60 -14.23 0.51 10.36
C ARG A 60 -13.31 1.00 11.49
N GLU A 61 -13.07 0.20 12.52
CA GLU A 61 -12.15 0.58 13.61
C GLU A 61 -10.71 0.50 13.13
N LEU A 62 -10.37 -0.56 12.41
CA LEU A 62 -9.08 -0.68 11.76
C LEU A 62 -8.84 0.48 10.79
N PHE A 63 -9.85 0.86 10.00
CA PHE A 63 -9.75 2.01 9.10
C PHE A 63 -9.41 3.31 9.84
N ARG A 64 -10.06 3.58 10.99
CA ARG A 64 -9.76 4.79 11.79
C ARG A 64 -8.30 4.80 12.26
N THR A 65 -7.82 3.67 12.79
CA THR A 65 -6.44 3.51 13.26
C THR A 65 -5.44 3.74 12.13
N LEU A 66 -5.66 3.11 10.97
CA LEU A 66 -4.80 3.29 9.80
C LEU A 66 -4.84 4.72 9.27
N ASN A 67 -6.01 5.36 9.30
CA ASN A 67 -6.15 6.73 8.83
C ASN A 67 -5.35 7.70 9.73
N SER A 68 -5.43 7.55 11.05
CA SER A 68 -4.66 8.36 12.01
C SER A 68 -3.16 8.14 11.91
N LYS A 69 -2.70 6.93 11.55
CA LYS A 69 -1.27 6.63 11.31
C LYS A 69 -0.71 7.38 10.08
N LEU A 70 -1.58 7.68 9.12
CA LEU A 70 -1.24 8.26 7.81
C LEU A 70 -1.59 9.76 7.71
N GLU A 71 -2.05 10.39 8.79
CA GLU A 71 -2.11 11.85 8.94
C GLU A 71 -0.77 12.35 9.50
#